data_AF-A0A2M6ZWP3-F1
#
_entry.id   AF-A0A2M6ZWP3-F1
#
_cell.length_a   1.000
_cell.length_b   1.000
_cell.length_c   1.000
_cell.angle_alpha   90.00
_cell.angle_beta   90.00
_cell.angle_gamma   90.00
#
_symmetry.space_group_name_H-M   'P 1'
#
loop_
_entity.id
_entity.type
_entity.pdbx_description
1 polymer ?
#
loop_
_entity_poly.entity_id
_entity_poly.type
_entity_poly.pdbx_seq_one_letter_code
_entity_poly.pdbx_strand_id
1 'polypeptide(L)' 'MGAIGHQVIAASAGSGKTFQLAHRYIRLMANDVKPDRIIALTFSRKAAGEIFDAIVKHLCEAASSP' A
#
# COMPACT_ATOMS: atom_id res chain seq x y z
N MET A 1 -12.02 -13.14 -6.07
CA MET A 1 -11.56 -12.94 -4.68
C MET A 1 -10.37 -13.86 -4.47
N GLY A 2 -9.17 -13.31 -4.28
CA GLY A 2 -7.95 -14.11 -4.12
C GLY A 2 -7.60 -14.27 -2.65
N ALA A 3 -7.09 -15.44 -2.25
CA ALA A 3 -6.64 -15.64 -0.87
C ALA A 3 -5.58 -14.59 -0.49
N ILE A 4 -5.82 -13.87 0.62
CA ILE A 4 -4.86 -12.94 1.19
C ILE A 4 -3.84 -13.75 2.00
N GLY A 5 -2.72 -14.08 1.37
CA GLY A 5 -1.61 -14.78 2.04
C GLY A 5 -0.54 -13.83 2.59
N HIS A 6 0.33 -14.36 3.44
CA HIS A 6 1.58 -13.71 3.82
C HIS A 6 2.49 -13.58 2.59
N GLN A 7 3.14 -12.43 2.44
CA GLN A 7 4.05 -12.14 1.33
C GLN A 7 5.32 -11.51 1.88
N VAL A 8 6.47 -11.97 1.38
CA VAL A 8 7.76 -11.33 1.58
C VAL A 8 8.13 -10.62 0.29
N ILE A 9 8.38 -9.32 0.38
CA ILE A 9 8.78 -8.50 -0.77
C ILE A 9 10.25 -8.10 -0.53
N ALA A 10 11.16 -8.77 -1.24
CA ALA A 10 12.56 -8.39 -1.23
C ALA A 10 12.76 -7.16 -2.12
N ALA A 11 13.45 -6.13 -1.60
CA ALA A 11 13.55 -4.86 -2.30
C ALA A 11 14.82 -4.08 -1.92
N SER A 12 15.71 -3.87 -2.89
CA SER A 12 16.92 -3.05 -2.77
C SER A 12 16.62 -1.55 -2.65
N ALA A 13 17.62 -0.72 -2.33
CA ALA A 13 17.47 0.74 -2.38
C ALA A 13 16.98 1.17 -3.77
N GLY A 14 16.03 2.12 -3.82
CA GLY A 14 15.45 2.62 -5.08
C GLY A 14 14.49 1.66 -5.80
N SER A 15 14.26 0.42 -5.33
CA SER A 15 13.47 -0.59 -6.06
C SER A 15 11.96 -0.50 -5.87
N GLY A 16 11.43 0.67 -5.44
CA GLY A 16 9.98 0.85 -5.29
C GLY A 16 9.34 0.18 -4.07
N LYS A 17 10.02 0.09 -2.92
CA LYS A 17 9.44 -0.43 -1.66
C LYS A 17 8.14 0.24 -1.27
N THR A 18 8.12 1.57 -1.31
CA THR A 18 6.95 2.39 -1.02
C THR A 18 5.80 2.07 -1.97
N PHE A 19 6.10 1.98 -3.27
CA PHE A 19 5.14 1.62 -4.32
C PHE A 19 4.53 0.24 -4.08
N GLN A 20 5.35 -0.78 -3.83
CA GLN A 20 4.88 -2.14 -3.56
C GLN A 20 4.00 -2.23 -2.31
N LEU A 21 4.38 -1.54 -1.23
CA LEU A 21 3.61 -1.52 0.00
C LEU A 21 2.25 -0.83 -0.20
N ALA A 22 2.22 0.33 -0.89
CA ALA A 22 0.99 1.05 -1.19
C ALA A 22 0.04 0.22 -2.06
N HIS A 23 0.55 -0.43 -3.11
CA HIS A 23 -0.24 -1.35 -3.93
C HIS A 23 -0.73 -2.57 -3.14
N ARG A 24 0.05 -3.10 -2.20
CA ARG A 24 -0.40 -4.18 -1.33
C ARG A 24 -1.55 -3.73 -0.44
N TYR A 25 -1.47 -2.53 0.13
CA TYR A 25 -2.53 -1.92 0.93
C TYR A 25 -3.84 -1.80 0.11
N ILE A 26 -3.75 -1.26 -1.11
CA ILE A 26 -4.90 -1.14 -2.03
C ILE A 26 -5.47 -2.49 -2.42
N ARG A 27 -4.62 -3.50 -2.65
CA ARG A 27 -5.07 -4.86 -2.95
C ARG A 27 -5.82 -5.50 -1.77
N LEU A 28 -5.44 -5.21 -0.53
CA LEU A 28 -6.20 -5.66 0.64
C LEU A 28 -7.58 -5.03 0.67
N MET A 29 -7.68 -3.71 0.42
CA MET A 29 -8.97 -3.02 0.30
C MET A 29 -9.83 -3.59 -0.82
N ALA A 30 -9.25 -3.88 -1.99
CA ALA A 30 -9.94 -4.51 -3.11
C ALA A 30 -10.41 -5.95 -2.82
N ASN A 31 -9.93 -6.57 -1.73
CA ASN A 31 -10.44 -7.86 -1.22
C ASN A 31 -11.30 -7.66 0.04
N ASP A 32 -12.03 -6.54 0.10
CA ASP A 32 -13.05 -6.22 1.12
C ASP A 32 -12.52 -6.03 2.55
N VAL A 33 -11.20 -5.81 2.69
CA VAL A 33 -10.61 -5.42 3.98
C VAL A 33 -10.78 -3.92 4.17
N LYS A 34 -11.55 -3.52 5.18
CA LYS A 34 -11.76 -2.10 5.50
C LYS A 34 -10.42 -1.40 5.83
N PRO A 35 -10.21 -0.13 5.42
CA PRO A 35 -8.94 0.57 5.65
C PRO A 35 -8.54 0.66 7.12
N ASP A 36 -9.51 0.82 8.02
CA ASP A 36 -9.34 0.84 9.49
C ASP A 36 -8.89 -0.50 10.09
N ARG A 37 -8.87 -1.57 9.30
CA ARG A 37 -8.35 -2.90 9.66
C ARG A 37 -6.95 -3.17 9.09
N ILE A 38 -6.33 -2.22 8.39
CA ILE A 38 -5.01 -2.40 7.76
C ILE A 38 -4.01 -1.45 8.41
N ILE A 39 -2.89 -2.00 8.90
CA ILE A 39 -1.77 -1.21 9.45
C ILE A 39 -0.53 -1.36 8.57
N ALA A 40 0.08 -0.24 8.19
CA ALA A 40 1.38 -0.19 7.53
C ALA A 40 2.41 0.39 8.51
N LEU A 41 3.49 -0.34 8.77
CA LEU A 41 4.50 0.03 9.76
C LEU A 41 5.85 0.29 9.09
N THR A 42 6.59 1.28 9.58
CA THR A 42 7.93 1.63 9.11
C THR A 42 8.74 2.28 10.24
N PHE A 43 10.05 2.38 10.05
CA PHE A 43 10.98 2.83 11.09
C PHE A 43 10.91 4.34 11.37
N SER A 44 10.52 5.16 10.40
CA SER A 44 10.54 6.62 10.54
C SER A 44 9.19 7.27 10.25
N ARG A 45 8.91 8.38 10.93
CA ARG A 45 7.72 9.21 10.69
C ARG A 45 7.66 9.75 9.26
N LYS A 46 8.82 10.09 8.68
CA LYS A 46 8.92 10.56 7.29
C LYS A 46 8.44 9.49 6.32
N ALA A 47 8.96 8.26 6.44
CA ALA A 47 8.54 7.16 5.58
C ALA A 47 7.06 6.80 5.77
N ALA A 48 6.51 6.97 6.98
CA ALA A 48 5.08 6.75 7.22
C ALA A 48 4.22 7.74 6.44
N GLY A 49 4.60 9.02 6.41
CA GLY A 49 3.96 10.04 5.57
C GLY A 49 4.07 9.70 4.08
N GLU A 50 5.26 9.33 3.60
CA GLU A 50 5.48 8.96 2.20
C GLU A 50 4.62 7.76 1.75
N ILE A 51 4.42 6.76 2.62
CA ILE A 51 3.53 5.62 2.36
C ILE A 51 2.07 6.09 2.29
N PHE A 52 1.62 6.91 3.22
CA PHE A 52 0.26 7.43 3.25
C PHE A 52 -0.06 8.24 2.00
N ASP A 53 0.82 9.18 1.64
CA ASP A 53 0.66 10.02 0.44
C ASP A 53 0.60 9.17 -0.83
N ALA A 54 1.43 8.12 -0.92
CA ALA A 54 1.40 7.19 -2.06
C ALA A 54 0.06 6.44 -2.17
N ILE A 55 -0.49 5.97 -1.05
CA ILE A 55 -1.80 5.29 -1.04
C ILE A 55 -2.91 6.24 -1.50
N VAL A 56 -2.98 7.44 -0.92
CA VAL A 56 -4.00 8.44 -1.26
C VAL A 56 -3.89 8.84 -2.72
N LYS A 57 -2.67 9.10 -3.21
CA LYS A 57 -2.42 9.43 -4.62
C LYS A 57 -2.97 8.36 -5.56
N HIS A 58 -2.64 7.09 -5.34
CA HIS A 58 -3.10 6.00 -6.20
C HIS A 58 -4.62 5.80 -6.14
N LEU A 59 -5.25 6.02 -4.98
CA LEU A 59 -6.71 6.00 -4.86
C LEU A 59 -7.36 7.14 -5.66
N CYS A 60 -6.83 8.36 -5.55
CA CYS A 60 -7.34 9.50 -6.31
C CYS A 60 -7.18 9.29 -7.83
N GLU A 61 -6.02 8.78 -8.27
CA GLU A 61 -5.77 8.42 -9.68
C GLU A 61 -6.80 7.39 -10.17
N ALA A 62 -7.00 6.30 -9.42
CA ALA A 62 -7.97 5.27 -9.76
C ALA A 62 -9.42 5.77 -9.77
N ALA A 63 -9.78 6.70 -8.87
CA ALA A 63 -11.11 7.30 -8.84
C ALA A 63 -11.37 8.28 -10.01
N SER A 64 -10.32 8.88 -10.57
CA SER A 64 -10.42 9.90 -11.62
C SER A 64 -10.44 9.32 -13.04
N SER A 65 -10.18 8.03 -13.22
CA SER A 65 -10.14 7.35 -14.52
C SER A 65 -10.64 5.91 -14.37
N PRO A 66 -11.96 5.67 -14.57
CA PRO A 66 -12.59 4.36 -14.42
C PRO A 66 -12.07 3.28 -15.37
#